data_AF-B9BP26-F1
#
_entry.id   AF-B9BP26-F1
#
_cell.length_a   1.000
_cell.length_b   1.000
_cell.length_c   1.000
_cell.angle_alpha   90.00
_cell.angle_beta   90.00
_cell.angle_gamma   90.00
#
_symmetry.space_group_name_H-M   'P 1'
#
loop_
_entity.id
_entity.type
_entity.pdbx_description
1 polymer ?
#
loop_
_entity_poly.entity_id
_entity_poly.type
_entity_poly.pdbx_seq_one_letter_code
_entity_poly.pdbx_strand_id
1 'polypeptide(L)'
;MGQDRLPARLSEFDVERYFALNDSDVAAINERFRRDRRAGAAVQLVFLRASGHTLDHVGTLPRQLLRYVGERLGLPTPSIASLRTLYQRYKTQYEHQVWACEYLGLTSIGADQWAGLGTWMRRRLRSTTALFSHQTHTLSSNGSE
;
A
#
# COMPACT_ATOMS: atom_id res chain seq x y z
N MET A 1 12.01 18.53 0.12
CA MET A 1 10.66 18.10 0.53
C MET A 1 10.00 17.49 -0.70
N GLY A 2 10.09 16.16 -0.84
CA GLY A 2 9.62 15.43 -2.01
C GLY A 2 8.09 15.36 -2.02
N GLN A 3 7.47 15.51 -3.20
CA GLN A 3 6.03 15.43 -3.33
C GLN A 3 5.57 13.96 -3.20
N ASP A 4 5.00 13.60 -2.05
CA ASP A 4 4.39 12.28 -1.76
C ASP A 4 3.12 11.97 -2.59
N ARG A 5 2.88 12.69 -3.70
CA ARG A 5 1.63 12.61 -4.44
C ARG A 5 1.89 12.52 -5.93
N LEU A 6 1.50 11.38 -6.50
CA LEU A 6 1.46 11.19 -7.93
C LEU A 6 0.51 12.21 -8.59
N PRO A 7 0.80 12.64 -9.84
CA PRO A 7 -0.12 13.46 -10.61
C PRO A 7 -1.49 12.77 -10.69
N ALA A 8 -2.57 13.51 -10.42
CA ALA A 8 -3.93 12.96 -10.42
C ALA A 8 -4.36 12.41 -11.80
N ARG A 9 -3.66 12.80 -12.87
CA ARG A 9 -3.81 12.30 -14.24
C ARG A 9 -2.42 11.97 -14.79
N LEU A 10 -2.16 10.69 -15.01
CA LEU A 10 -1.03 10.19 -15.80
C LEU A 10 -1.63 9.64 -17.10
N SER A 11 -1.05 9.91 -18.25
CA SER A 11 -1.44 9.22 -19.49
C SER A 11 -0.94 7.77 -19.50
N GLU A 12 -1.35 6.97 -20.49
CA GLU A 12 -0.87 5.59 -20.64
C GLU A 12 0.63 5.57 -20.91
N PHE A 13 1.06 6.48 -21.76
CA PHE A 13 2.45 6.70 -22.11
C PHE A 13 3.29 7.10 -20.89
N ASP A 14 2.77 7.95 -20.00
CA ASP A 14 3.46 8.31 -18.75
C ASP A 14 3.55 7.11 -17.80
N VAL A 15 2.51 6.28 -17.73
CA VAL A 15 2.53 5.07 -16.90
C VAL A 15 3.57 4.08 -17.42
N GLU A 16 3.62 3.83 -18.73
CA GLU A 16 4.65 2.96 -19.31
C GLU A 16 6.06 3.54 -19.13
N ARG A 17 6.24 4.86 -19.29
CA ARG A 17 7.56 5.49 -19.15
C ARG A 17 8.10 5.44 -17.72
N TYR A 18 7.26 5.76 -16.72
CA TYR A 18 7.72 5.92 -15.34
C TYR A 18 7.44 4.72 -14.44
N PHE A 19 6.44 3.90 -14.78
CA PHE A 19 5.95 2.80 -13.97
C PHE A 19 5.97 1.45 -14.71
N ALA A 20 6.81 1.32 -15.75
CA ALA A 20 6.97 0.07 -16.47
C ALA A 20 7.24 -1.10 -15.52
N LEU A 21 6.44 -2.16 -15.65
CA LEU A 21 6.73 -3.51 -15.21
C LEU A 21 7.26 -4.26 -16.43
N ASN A 22 8.49 -4.73 -16.41
CA ASN A 22 9.01 -5.64 -17.44
C ASN A 22 8.65 -7.10 -17.12
N ASP A 23 8.97 -8.02 -18.02
CA ASP A 23 8.59 -9.42 -17.84
C ASP A 23 9.32 -10.10 -16.68
N SER A 24 10.56 -9.68 -16.40
CA SER A 24 11.30 -10.12 -15.21
C SER A 24 10.65 -9.63 -13.91
N ASP A 25 10.11 -8.41 -13.89
CA ASP A 25 9.35 -7.88 -12.74
C ASP A 25 8.12 -8.75 -12.50
N VAL A 26 7.35 -9.02 -13.56
CA VAL A 26 6.13 -9.84 -13.49
C VAL A 26 6.46 -11.26 -13.03
N ALA A 27 7.52 -11.87 -13.56
CA ALA A 27 7.98 -13.20 -13.15
C ALA A 27 8.35 -13.23 -11.66
N ALA A 28 9.17 -12.28 -11.20
CA ALA A 28 9.60 -12.20 -9.80
C ALA A 28 8.42 -11.99 -8.84
N ILE A 29 7.45 -11.13 -9.21
CA ILE A 29 6.21 -10.93 -8.43
C ILE A 29 5.40 -12.22 -8.36
N ASN A 30 5.26 -12.92 -9.50
CA ASN A 30 4.46 -14.14 -9.60
C ASN A 30 5.05 -15.30 -8.79
N GLU A 31 6.37 -15.40 -8.76
CA GLU A 31 7.13 -16.38 -7.98
C GLU A 31 7.04 -16.08 -6.47
N ARG A 32 7.26 -14.81 -6.07
CA ARG A 32 7.35 -14.43 -4.66
C ARG A 32 5.99 -14.42 -3.94
N PHE A 33 4.93 -13.99 -4.63
CA PHE A 33 3.66 -13.67 -3.99
C PHE A 33 2.48 -14.48 -4.52
N ARG A 34 1.60 -14.88 -3.58
CA ARG A 34 0.28 -15.43 -3.90
C ARG A 34 -0.56 -14.40 -4.64
N ARG A 35 -1.48 -14.89 -5.48
CA ARG A 35 -2.27 -14.09 -6.44
C ARG A 35 -2.93 -12.84 -5.82
N ASP A 36 -3.47 -12.96 -4.61
CA ASP A 36 -4.13 -11.90 -3.85
C ASP A 36 -3.21 -10.77 -3.38
N ARG A 37 -1.89 -10.99 -3.38
CA ARG A 37 -0.89 -10.02 -2.89
C ARG A 37 -0.07 -9.36 -4.00
N ARG A 38 -0.07 -9.94 -5.20
CA ARG A 38 0.75 -9.50 -6.35
C ARG A 38 0.52 -8.05 -6.73
N ALA A 39 -0.74 -7.59 -6.79
CA ALA A 39 -1.06 -6.21 -7.12
C ALA A 39 -0.44 -5.21 -6.13
N GLY A 40 -0.45 -5.55 -4.83
CA GLY A 40 0.19 -4.72 -3.81
C GLY A 40 1.71 -4.70 -3.95
N ALA A 41 2.35 -5.82 -4.28
CA ALA A 41 3.79 -5.87 -4.50
C ALA A 41 4.21 -5.07 -5.75
N ALA A 42 3.46 -5.22 -6.84
CA ALA A 42 3.69 -4.49 -8.08
C ALA A 42 3.61 -2.98 -7.89
N VAL A 43 2.58 -2.51 -7.18
CA VAL A 43 2.40 -1.08 -6.88
C VAL A 43 3.57 -0.53 -6.06
N GLN A 44 4.08 -1.27 -5.07
CA GLN A 44 5.27 -0.85 -4.32
C GLN A 44 6.50 -0.75 -5.22
N LEU A 45 6.74 -1.77 -6.05
CA LEU A 45 7.89 -1.82 -6.94
C LEU A 45 7.93 -0.63 -7.90
N VAL A 46 6.84 -0.40 -8.63
CA VAL A 46 6.78 0.68 -9.63
C VAL A 46 6.80 2.06 -8.97
N PHE A 47 6.19 2.21 -7.80
CA PHE A 47 6.24 3.46 -7.05
C PHE A 47 7.67 3.75 -6.58
N LEU A 48 8.31 2.79 -5.91
CA LEU A 48 9.68 2.91 -5.43
C LEU A 48 10.67 3.22 -6.56
N ARG A 49 10.51 2.56 -7.72
CA ARG A 49 11.32 2.80 -8.91
C ARG A 49 11.13 4.23 -9.45
N ALA A 50 9.92 4.75 -9.45
CA ALA A 50 9.61 6.07 -10.00
C ALA A 50 9.95 7.23 -9.05
N SER A 51 9.75 7.05 -7.74
CA SER A 51 9.87 8.12 -6.74
C SER A 51 11.15 8.05 -5.91
N GLY A 52 11.83 6.89 -5.87
CA GLY A 52 12.98 6.65 -5.01
C GLY A 52 12.64 6.39 -3.54
N HIS A 53 11.36 6.32 -3.17
CA HIS A 53 10.94 5.97 -1.81
C HIS A 53 9.73 5.03 -1.80
N THR A 54 9.53 4.32 -0.70
CA THR A 54 8.43 3.36 -0.57
C THR A 54 7.07 4.05 -0.49
N LEU A 55 6.02 3.37 -0.93
CA LEU A 55 4.65 3.86 -0.82
C LEU A 55 4.12 3.59 0.60
N ASP A 56 3.98 4.63 1.41
CA ASP A 56 3.46 4.51 2.77
C ASP A 56 1.92 4.64 2.83
N HIS A 57 1.33 5.32 1.85
CA HIS A 57 -0.11 5.54 1.76
C HIS A 57 -0.66 5.39 0.33
N VAL A 58 -1.71 4.57 0.18
CA VAL A 58 -2.31 4.22 -1.13
C VAL A 58 -3.38 5.23 -1.60
N GLY A 59 -3.65 6.28 -0.81
CA GLY A 59 -4.85 7.13 -0.96
C GLY A 59 -4.93 7.97 -2.25
N THR A 60 -3.86 8.03 -3.03
CA THR A 60 -3.72 8.97 -4.18
C THR A 60 -3.27 8.29 -5.47
N LEU A 61 -3.31 6.96 -5.55
CA LEU A 61 -2.84 6.25 -6.74
C LEU A 61 -3.70 6.57 -7.98
N PRO A 62 -3.09 6.97 -9.11
CA PRO A 62 -3.82 7.20 -10.35
C PRO A 62 -4.51 5.94 -10.83
N ARG A 63 -5.77 6.08 -11.26
CA ARG A 63 -6.59 4.97 -11.76
C ARG A 63 -5.94 4.22 -12.92
N GLN A 64 -5.17 4.95 -13.74
CA GLN A 64 -4.44 4.41 -14.87
C GLN A 64 -3.30 3.48 -14.45
N LEU A 65 -2.59 3.80 -13.37
CA LEU A 65 -1.56 2.92 -12.80
C LEU A 65 -2.18 1.61 -12.32
N LEU A 66 -3.34 1.69 -11.65
CA LEU A 66 -4.05 0.50 -11.18
C LEU A 66 -4.49 -0.39 -12.36
N ARG A 67 -5.03 0.21 -13.42
CA ARG A 67 -5.41 -0.51 -14.65
C ARG A 67 -4.19 -1.21 -15.27
N TYR A 68 -3.09 -0.49 -15.45
CA TYR A 68 -1.84 -1.02 -15.98
C TYR A 68 -1.33 -2.23 -15.16
N VAL A 69 -1.31 -2.13 -13.83
CA VAL A 69 -0.89 -3.22 -12.95
C VAL A 69 -1.80 -4.45 -13.12
N GLY A 70 -3.10 -4.26 -13.23
CA GLY A 70 -4.05 -5.35 -13.49
C GLY A 70 -3.74 -6.06 -14.80
N GLU A 71 -3.59 -5.30 -15.88
CA GLU A 71 -3.29 -5.79 -17.23
C GLU A 71 -1.96 -6.56 -17.25
N ARG A 72 -0.87 -5.99 -16.73
CA ARG A 72 0.47 -6.63 -16.73
C ARG A 72 0.53 -7.92 -15.93
N LEU A 73 -0.28 -8.06 -14.89
CA LEU A 73 -0.29 -9.25 -14.03
C LEU A 73 -1.36 -10.28 -14.44
N GLY A 74 -2.20 -9.98 -15.44
CA GLY A 74 -3.36 -10.82 -15.76
C GLY A 74 -4.37 -10.91 -14.59
N LEU A 75 -4.54 -9.82 -13.86
CA LEU A 75 -5.44 -9.71 -12.70
C LEU A 75 -6.58 -8.73 -12.98
N PRO A 76 -7.73 -8.88 -12.30
CA PRO A 76 -8.72 -7.81 -12.26
C PRO A 76 -8.07 -6.51 -11.77
N THR A 77 -8.44 -5.39 -12.39
CA THR A 77 -7.92 -4.07 -12.02
C THR A 77 -8.08 -3.82 -10.51
N PRO A 78 -6.97 -3.67 -9.75
CA PRO A 78 -7.04 -3.41 -8.32
C PRO A 78 -7.73 -2.07 -8.05
N SER A 79 -8.50 -2.00 -6.97
CA SER A 79 -9.05 -0.74 -6.47
C SER A 79 -8.21 -0.19 -5.32
N ILE A 80 -8.26 1.14 -5.10
CA ILE A 80 -7.65 1.77 -3.91
C ILE A 80 -8.21 1.15 -2.63
N ALA A 81 -9.50 0.85 -2.59
CA ALA A 81 -10.14 0.22 -1.42
C ALA A 81 -9.56 -1.18 -1.16
N SER A 82 -9.39 -2.00 -2.20
CA SER A 82 -8.82 -3.35 -2.09
C SER A 82 -7.38 -3.31 -1.57
N LEU A 83 -6.56 -2.39 -2.08
CA LEU A 83 -5.19 -2.19 -1.62
C LEU A 83 -5.13 -1.66 -0.18
N ARG A 84 -6.04 -0.75 0.20
CA ARG A 84 -6.17 -0.28 1.60
C ARG A 84 -6.51 -1.43 2.53
N THR A 85 -7.46 -2.28 2.16
CA THR A 85 -7.82 -3.48 2.95
C THR A 85 -6.64 -4.43 3.07
N LEU A 86 -5.91 -4.68 1.99
CA LEU A 86 -4.70 -5.51 1.98
C LEU A 86 -3.64 -5.00 2.98
N TYR A 87 -3.43 -3.67 3.02
CA TYR A 87 -2.43 -3.05 3.89
C TYR A 87 -2.91 -2.69 5.30
N GLN A 88 -4.15 -3.00 5.69
CA GLN A 88 -4.54 -2.97 7.11
C GLN A 88 -3.61 -3.85 7.97
N ARG A 89 -3.09 -4.92 7.37
CA ARG A 89 -2.02 -5.73 7.95
C ARG A 89 -0.68 -5.06 7.67
N TYR A 90 -0.18 -4.32 8.66
CA TYR A 90 1.11 -3.65 8.58
C TYR A 90 2.24 -4.57 8.06
N LYS A 91 2.25 -5.83 8.53
CA LYS A 91 3.21 -6.85 8.09
C LYS A 91 3.23 -7.05 6.56
N THR A 92 2.07 -7.05 5.90
CA THR A 92 1.98 -7.25 4.46
C THR A 92 2.49 -6.05 3.67
N GLN A 93 2.18 -4.83 4.10
CA GLN A 93 2.74 -3.63 3.47
C GLN A 93 4.27 -3.62 3.58
N TYR A 94 4.77 -3.90 4.78
CA TYR A 94 6.20 -3.96 5.05
C TYR A 94 6.91 -5.06 4.26
N GLU A 95 6.36 -6.28 4.19
CA GLU A 95 6.89 -7.36 3.36
C GLU A 95 7.06 -6.94 1.89
N HIS A 96 6.11 -6.20 1.33
CA HIS A 96 6.21 -5.71 -0.04
C HIS A 96 7.25 -4.61 -0.21
N GLN A 97 7.38 -3.70 0.76
CA GLN A 97 8.39 -2.65 0.75
C GLN A 97 9.81 -3.23 0.80
N VAL A 98 10.07 -4.14 1.74
CA VAL A 98 11.35 -4.84 1.88
C VAL A 98 11.71 -5.58 0.59
N TRP A 99 10.77 -6.38 0.08
CA TRP A 99 11.00 -7.12 -1.16
C TRP A 99 11.29 -6.20 -2.35
N ALA A 100 10.58 -5.07 -2.49
CA ALA A 100 10.81 -4.13 -3.58
C ALA A 100 12.21 -3.50 -3.49
N CYS A 101 12.68 -3.14 -2.29
CA CYS A 101 14.04 -2.64 -2.08
C CYS A 101 15.10 -3.68 -2.42
N GLU A 102 14.91 -4.93 -1.95
CA GLU A 102 15.82 -6.05 -2.24
C GLU A 102 15.88 -6.34 -3.75
N TYR A 103 14.73 -6.40 -4.41
CA TYR A 103 14.62 -6.69 -5.84
C TYR A 103 15.30 -5.61 -6.71
N LEU A 104 15.21 -4.33 -6.31
CA LEU A 104 15.88 -3.23 -7.00
C LEU A 104 17.37 -3.09 -6.62
N GLY A 105 17.90 -3.92 -5.72
CA GLY A 105 19.29 -3.83 -5.26
C GLY A 105 19.60 -2.59 -4.41
N LEU A 106 18.58 -1.97 -3.80
CA LEU A 106 18.71 -0.73 -3.01
C LEU A 106 19.19 -0.96 -1.57
N THR A 107 19.67 -2.15 -1.24
CA THR A 107 20.17 -2.51 0.08
C THR A 107 21.58 -1.98 0.33
N SER A 108 21.70 -0.90 1.10
CA SER A 108 22.94 -0.61 1.86
C SER A 108 22.61 -0.04 3.24
N ILE A 109 23.12 -0.74 4.27
CA ILE A 109 23.02 -0.50 5.73
C ILE A 109 21.58 -0.46 6.26
N GLY A 110 21.16 -1.54 6.92
CA GLY A 110 19.84 -1.57 7.52
C GLY A 110 19.55 -2.70 8.49
N ALA A 111 20.25 -3.83 8.38
CA ALA A 111 20.08 -5.02 9.22
C ALA A 111 19.86 -4.68 10.71
N ASP A 112 20.65 -3.73 11.22
CA ASP A 112 20.71 -3.36 12.63
C ASP A 112 19.74 -2.23 13.04
N GLN A 113 19.20 -1.47 12.08
CA GLN A 113 18.11 -0.50 12.33
C GLN A 113 16.71 -1.18 12.34
N TRP A 114 16.61 -2.42 11.86
CA TRP A 114 15.36 -3.22 11.83
C TRP A 114 14.87 -3.70 13.21
N ALA A 115 15.76 -3.88 14.19
CA ALA A 115 15.37 -4.30 15.53
C ALA A 115 14.59 -3.20 16.29
N GLY A 116 14.90 -1.93 16.01
CA GLY A 116 14.23 -0.76 16.59
C GLY A 116 12.81 -0.56 16.06
N LEU A 117 12.61 -0.73 14.75
CA LEU A 117 11.32 -0.52 14.09
C LEU A 117 10.27 -1.56 14.51
N GLY A 118 10.66 -2.84 14.62
CA GLY A 118 9.78 -3.89 15.16
C GLY A 118 9.40 -3.68 16.63
N THR A 119 10.32 -3.10 17.41
CA THR A 119 10.09 -2.76 18.83
C THR A 119 9.18 -1.53 18.99
N TRP A 120 9.26 -0.56 18.08
CA TRP A 120 8.33 0.57 18.00
C TRP A 120 6.92 0.14 17.56
N MET A 121 6.80 -0.80 16.62
CA MET A 121 5.51 -1.31 16.13
C MET A 121 4.73 -2.10 17.17
N ARG A 122 5.40 -2.93 17.97
CA ARG A 122 4.77 -3.62 19.11
C ARG A 122 4.20 -2.64 20.14
N ARG A 123 4.71 -1.41 20.21
CA ARG A 123 4.24 -0.37 21.13
C ARG A 123 2.96 0.34 20.66
N ARG A 124 2.69 0.35 19.35
CA ARG A 124 1.54 1.08 18.75
C ARG A 124 0.22 0.29 18.71
N LEU A 125 0.25 -1.03 18.94
CA LEU A 125 -0.94 -1.89 18.99
C LEU A 125 -1.76 -1.75 20.30
N ARG A 126 -1.44 -0.81 21.19
CA ARG A 126 -2.23 -0.54 22.42
C ARG A 126 -3.18 0.65 22.33
N SER A 127 -3.28 1.34 21.19
CA SER A 127 -4.03 2.61 21.11
C SER A 127 -5.01 2.68 19.94
N THR A 128 -5.75 1.59 19.69
CA THR A 128 -6.93 1.66 18.82
C THR A 128 -8.08 0.83 19.39
N THR A 129 -8.38 1.09 20.66
CA THR A 129 -9.63 0.64 21.29
C THR A 129 -10.22 1.76 22.12
N ALA A 130 -10.49 2.89 21.48
CA ALA A 130 -11.47 3.85 21.96
C ALA A 130 -11.84 4.73 20.77
N LEU A 131 -13.09 4.60 20.32
CA LEU A 131 -13.97 5.63 19.78
C LEU A 131 -15.10 4.93 19.01
N PHE A 132 -15.90 4.17 19.75
CA PHE A 132 -17.31 3.95 19.46
C PHE A 132 -18.05 4.04 20.78
N SER A 133 -18.23 5.27 21.26
CA SER A 133 -19.31 5.62 22.16
C SER A 133 -19.55 7.09 21.96
N HIS A 134 -20.65 7.43 21.29
CA HIS A 134 -21.48 8.60 21.55
C HIS A 134 -22.63 8.51 20.56
N GLN A 135 -23.78 8.00 21.02
CA GLN A 135 -25.02 8.77 21.10
C GLN A 135 -26.17 7.85 21.61
N THR A 136 -26.34 7.81 22.92
CA THR A 136 -27.62 7.48 23.56
C THR A 136 -28.13 8.76 24.22
N HIS A 137 -29.16 9.36 23.64
CA HIS A 137 -30.04 10.30 24.35
C HIS A 137 -31.40 10.21 23.64
N THR A 138 -32.26 9.24 24.00
CA THR A 138 -33.33 9.36 25.00
C THR A 138 -34.06 10.69 24.93
N LEU A 139 -35.27 10.68 24.37
CA LEU A 139 -36.43 11.44 24.84
C LEU A 139 -37.67 10.86 24.16
N SER A 140 -38.34 9.94 24.87
CA SER A 140 -39.72 9.59 24.62
C SER A 140 -40.40 9.41 25.97
N SER A 141 -41.50 10.17 26.14
CA SER A 141 -42.58 10.01 27.10
C SER A 141 -42.30 10.20 28.59
N ASN A 142 -42.91 11.24 29.17
CA ASN A 142 -43.78 10.99 30.32
C ASN A 142 -45.03 11.86 30.23
N GLY A 143 -46.20 11.21 30.39
CA GLY A 143 -47.49 11.87 30.54
C GLY A 143 -47.89 11.95 32.01
N SER A 144 -48.95 12.74 32.22
CA SER A 144 -49.93 12.65 33.31
C SER A 144 -49.49 13.10 34.71
N GLU A 145 -49.94 14.30 35.10
CA GLU A 145 -51.04 14.51 36.08
C GLU A 145 -51.72 15.85 35.80
#